data_AF-A0A1H5GZE9-F1
#
_entry.id   AF-A0A1H5GZE9-F1
#
_cell.length_a   1.000
_cell.length_b   1.000
_cell.length_c   1.000
_cell.angle_alpha   90.00
_cell.angle_beta   90.00
_cell.angle_gamma   90.00
#
_symmetry.space_group_name_H-M   'P 1'
#
loop_
_entity.id
_entity.type
_entity.pdbx_description
1 polymer ?
#
loop_
_entity_poly.entity_id
_entity_poly.type
_entity_poly.pdbx_seq_one_letter_code
_entity_poly.pdbx_strand_id
1 'polypeptide(L)'
;MNFLTDEMRNFERSADITELSISATIQNKSFAGTDDKIYISMGHHENKQLFCDAPRAGQAITVDIDIPRLFGKQSIHISELNNISLYQLPVEHPIASDDWELESLILTANRIFTNTSFKKIHQWLSNHSVNLQQIWAGQISWSEWVNTDYRPIDVNTQTYPVRWLPWIGDLRSWRTYDPSKIDGVGQLVGMIDGKLVGERLKSRQTEILNVNGSHDSYTWVYTPEGSIIYKLWKHEARNDYIRHSQLGGGRPVICAGEFRLDNIQDRSGIRDVIGLVNDASGHYIPDGGACLKYVEEKLRGLGINTDHTEWRWHNSFP
;
A
#
# COMPACT_ATOMS: atom_id res chain seq x y z
N MET A 1 9.16 1.82 -40.32
CA MET A 1 7.86 2.26 -39.74
C MET A 1 7.64 1.43 -38.48
N ASN A 2 7.98 2.00 -37.33
CA ASN A 2 7.87 1.33 -36.04
C ASN A 2 6.49 1.64 -35.45
N PHE A 3 5.54 0.73 -35.65
CA PHE A 3 4.28 0.68 -34.90
C PHE A 3 4.45 -0.32 -33.75
N LEU A 4 5.20 0.09 -32.73
CA LEU A 4 5.05 -0.45 -31.39
C LEU A 4 4.40 0.68 -30.60
N THR A 5 3.11 0.47 -30.36
CA THR A 5 2.14 1.42 -29.86
C THR A 5 2.45 1.91 -28.45
N ASP A 6 2.00 3.13 -28.19
CA ASP A 6 2.06 3.88 -26.93
C ASP A 6 1.53 3.16 -25.68
N GLU A 7 1.01 1.94 -25.78
CA GLU A 7 0.57 1.12 -24.63
C GLU A 7 1.74 0.53 -23.82
N MET A 8 2.97 0.61 -24.34
CA MET A 8 4.19 0.23 -23.61
C MET A 8 4.93 1.43 -22.99
N ARG A 9 4.36 2.64 -23.02
CA ARG A 9 4.92 3.79 -22.32
C ARG A 9 4.78 3.60 -20.81
N ASN A 10 5.88 3.14 -20.22
CA ASN A 10 6.30 3.40 -18.84
C ASN A 10 5.27 3.05 -17.76
N PHE A 11 5.16 1.75 -17.44
CA PHE A 11 5.28 1.41 -16.02
C PHE A 11 6.62 2.01 -15.58
N GLU A 12 6.61 3.12 -14.85
CA GLU A 12 7.84 3.63 -14.25
C GLU A 12 8.41 2.53 -13.36
N ARG A 13 9.45 1.87 -13.89
CA ARG A 13 10.05 0.65 -13.33
C ARG A 13 10.77 0.88 -12.01
N SER A 14 10.75 2.08 -11.49
CA SER A 14 11.56 2.44 -10.35
C SER A 14 10.69 3.12 -9.33
N ALA A 15 10.33 2.33 -8.33
CA ALA A 15 10.00 2.79 -7.01
C ALA A 15 11.23 3.42 -6.29
N ASP A 16 12.37 3.60 -6.98
CA ASP A 16 13.49 4.37 -6.43
C ASP A 16 13.15 5.85 -6.45
N ILE A 17 13.35 6.46 -5.30
CA ILE A 17 13.13 7.85 -5.00
C ILE A 17 14.49 8.52 -5.01
N THR A 18 14.64 9.48 -5.92
CA THR A 18 15.76 10.41 -5.97
C THR A 18 15.37 11.79 -5.47
N GLU A 19 14.07 12.09 -5.46
CA GLU A 19 13.51 13.34 -4.95
C GLU A 19 12.35 13.03 -4.02
N LEU A 20 12.38 13.58 -2.80
CA LEU A 20 11.30 13.46 -1.83
C LEU A 20 11.03 14.83 -1.26
N SER A 21 9.76 15.25 -1.23
CA SER A 21 9.33 16.45 -0.52
C SER A 21 8.21 16.12 0.45
N ILE A 22 8.17 16.86 1.56
CA ILE A 22 7.15 16.72 2.58
C ILE A 22 6.46 18.06 2.76
N SER A 23 5.15 18.04 2.61
CA SER A 23 4.29 19.20 2.83
C SER A 23 3.52 19.03 4.13
N ALA A 24 3.65 19.97 5.05
CA ALA A 24 2.86 20.06 6.26
C ALA A 24 1.86 21.21 6.17
N THR A 25 0.72 21.04 6.82
CA THR A 25 -0.18 22.15 7.14
C THR A 25 -0.25 22.31 8.64
N ILE A 26 -0.03 23.52 9.13
CA ILE A 26 -0.28 23.90 10.52
C ILE A 26 -1.74 24.33 10.62
N GLN A 27 -2.44 23.85 11.65
CA GLN A 27 -3.86 24.14 11.82
C GLN A 27 -4.12 25.65 11.83
N ASN A 28 -5.18 26.09 11.15
CA ASN A 28 -5.60 27.49 11.16
C ASN A 28 -6.49 27.80 12.37
N LYS A 29 -5.90 27.80 13.57
CA LYS A 29 -6.54 28.22 14.82
C LYS A 29 -5.62 29.16 15.59
N SER A 30 -6.20 29.96 16.48
CA SER A 30 -5.43 30.80 17.40
C SER A 30 -4.44 29.94 18.20
N PHE A 31 -3.18 30.40 18.27
CA PHE A 31 -2.08 29.72 18.97
C PHE A 31 -1.66 28.37 18.40
N ALA A 32 -2.09 28.00 17.18
CA ALA A 32 -1.70 26.72 16.58
C ALA A 32 -0.29 26.72 15.95
N GLY A 33 0.37 27.87 15.87
CA GLY A 33 1.77 27.98 15.43
C GLY A 33 2.72 27.95 16.63
N THR A 34 4.01 27.86 16.33
CA THR A 34 5.11 27.90 17.32
C THR A 34 6.22 28.81 16.80
N ASP A 35 6.99 29.40 17.69
CA ASP A 35 8.26 30.09 17.46
C ASP A 35 9.47 29.13 17.53
N ASP A 36 9.26 27.84 17.78
CA ASP A 36 10.30 26.82 17.88
C ASP A 36 10.78 26.29 16.52
N LYS A 37 11.90 25.57 16.56
CA LYS A 37 12.44 24.87 15.39
C LYS A 37 11.95 23.43 15.36
N ILE A 38 11.40 23.04 14.23
CA ILE A 38 10.94 21.68 14.00
C ILE A 38 11.92 20.97 13.07
N TYR A 39 12.35 19.79 13.49
CA TYR A 39 13.22 18.90 12.72
C TYR A 39 12.47 17.64 12.33
N ILE A 40 12.81 17.10 11.18
CA ILE A 40 12.29 15.83 10.68
C ILE A 40 13.39 14.77 10.66
N SER A 41 13.02 13.53 10.96
CA SER A 41 13.86 12.34 10.76
C SER A 41 13.09 11.28 9.99
N MET A 42 13.78 10.63 9.08
CA MET A 42 13.33 9.50 8.29
C MET A 42 14.52 8.57 8.07
N GLY A 43 14.27 7.27 7.87
CA GLY A 43 15.35 6.30 7.69
C GLY A 43 16.13 6.08 9.00
N HIS A 44 17.36 6.57 9.08
CA HIS A 44 18.18 6.46 10.30
C HIS A 44 17.77 7.51 11.34
N HIS A 45 17.17 7.05 12.46
CA HIS A 45 16.64 7.91 13.54
C HIS A 45 17.62 8.93 14.13
N GLU A 46 18.93 8.71 13.99
CA GLU A 46 19.95 9.64 14.45
C GLU A 46 20.03 10.91 13.58
N ASN A 47 19.81 10.77 12.27
CA ASN A 47 19.90 11.86 11.31
C ASN A 47 18.62 12.69 11.31
N LYS A 48 18.79 14.01 11.37
CA LYS A 48 17.70 14.99 11.39
C LYS A 48 17.98 16.12 10.41
N GLN A 49 16.93 16.64 9.82
CA GLN A 49 16.94 17.80 8.92
C GLN A 49 16.01 18.86 9.48
N LEU A 50 16.36 20.14 9.33
CA LEU A 50 15.45 21.23 9.69
C LEU A 50 14.22 21.17 8.76
N PHE A 51 13.03 21.09 9.35
CA PHE A 51 11.76 21.07 8.64
C PHE A 51 11.16 22.46 8.57
N CYS A 52 11.11 23.19 9.69
CA CYS A 52 10.74 24.60 9.68
C CYS A 52 11.28 25.33 10.89
N ASP A 53 11.27 26.65 10.80
CA ASP A 53 11.66 27.58 11.86
C ASP A 53 10.47 28.52 12.10
N ALA A 54 9.94 28.52 13.32
CA ALA A 54 8.82 29.36 13.76
C ALA A 54 7.55 29.30 12.85
N PRO A 55 6.97 28.11 12.59
CA PRO A 55 5.81 27.96 11.74
C PRO A 55 4.55 28.64 12.31
N ARG A 56 3.82 29.38 11.47
CA ARG A 56 2.62 30.13 11.85
C ARG A 56 1.35 29.29 11.70
N ALA A 57 0.32 29.64 12.48
CA ALA A 57 -1.01 29.07 12.33
C ALA A 57 -1.53 29.23 10.88
N GLY A 58 -2.06 28.16 10.31
CA GLY A 58 -2.53 28.11 8.91
C GLY A 58 -1.43 28.05 7.86
N GLN A 59 -0.15 27.99 8.24
CA GLN A 59 0.95 27.95 7.28
C GLN A 59 1.03 26.57 6.61
N ALA A 60 1.16 26.58 5.29
CA ALA A 60 1.60 25.41 4.51
C ALA A 60 3.12 25.49 4.32
N ILE A 61 3.81 24.39 4.62
CA ILE A 61 5.27 24.29 4.62
C ILE A 61 5.62 23.13 3.71
N THR A 62 6.53 23.33 2.75
CA THR A 62 7.05 22.26 1.91
C THR A 62 8.57 22.24 2.01
N VAL A 63 9.13 21.08 2.31
CA VAL A 63 10.58 20.87 2.40
C VAL A 63 11.00 19.70 1.54
N ASP A 64 12.04 19.93 0.73
CA ASP A 64 12.74 18.86 0.03
C ASP A 64 13.66 18.11 1.02
N ILE A 65 13.55 16.79 1.01
CA ILE A 65 14.25 15.90 1.93
C ILE A 65 15.62 15.54 1.34
N ASP A 66 16.66 15.74 2.14
CA ASP A 66 18.03 15.34 1.84
C ASP A 66 18.18 13.82 2.04
N ILE A 67 17.87 13.06 0.98
CA ILE A 67 17.93 11.60 0.97
C ILE A 67 19.35 11.09 1.34
N PRO A 68 20.44 11.61 0.74
CA PRO A 68 21.81 11.22 1.15
C PRO A 68 22.07 11.40 2.64
N ARG A 69 21.64 12.51 3.23
CA ARG A 69 21.83 12.77 4.66
C ARG A 69 20.98 11.86 5.53
N LEU A 70 19.69 11.71 5.25
CA LEU A 70 18.77 10.97 6.14
C LEU A 70 18.89 9.45 6.00
N PHE A 71 19.19 8.96 4.79
CA PHE A 71 19.21 7.53 4.48
C PHE A 71 20.61 6.98 4.18
N GLY A 72 21.62 7.83 4.01
CA GLY A 72 22.99 7.40 3.67
C GLY A 72 23.15 6.88 2.23
N LYS A 73 22.17 7.14 1.35
CA LYS A 73 22.14 6.66 -0.04
C LYS A 73 21.74 7.79 -1.00
N GLN A 74 22.21 7.72 -2.24
CA GLN A 74 21.85 8.69 -3.28
C GLN A 74 20.40 8.54 -3.77
N SER A 75 19.86 7.34 -3.65
CA SER A 75 18.47 7.01 -3.89
C SER A 75 18.03 5.96 -2.88
N ILE A 76 16.75 5.93 -2.59
CA ILE A 76 16.12 4.92 -1.74
C ILE A 76 14.96 4.31 -2.48
N HIS A 77 14.63 3.07 -2.19
CA HIS A 77 13.35 2.55 -2.65
C HIS A 77 12.23 3.17 -1.81
N ILE A 78 11.05 3.40 -2.39
CA ILE A 78 9.85 3.90 -1.70
C ILE A 78 9.49 3.05 -0.49
N SER A 79 9.91 1.78 -0.51
CA SER A 79 9.78 0.87 0.61
C SER A 79 10.59 1.20 1.85
N GLU A 80 11.60 2.02 1.70
CA GLU A 80 12.43 2.46 2.80
C GLU A 80 11.74 3.60 3.56
N LEU A 81 10.69 4.21 2.99
CA LEU A 81 9.82 5.19 3.63
C LEU A 81 8.77 4.51 4.51
N ASN A 82 9.22 4.00 5.67
CA ASN A 82 8.33 3.32 6.62
C ASN A 82 7.84 4.21 7.76
N ASN A 83 8.67 5.16 8.20
CA ASN A 83 8.39 5.98 9.37
C ASN A 83 8.87 7.40 9.16
N ILE A 84 8.18 8.32 9.83
CA ILE A 84 8.53 9.73 9.93
C ILE A 84 8.45 10.13 11.40
N SER A 85 9.41 10.92 11.85
CA SER A 85 9.41 11.50 13.19
C SER A 85 9.64 12.99 13.13
N LEU A 86 8.93 13.74 13.97
CA LEU A 86 9.13 15.17 14.19
C LEU A 86 9.74 15.42 15.56
N TYR A 87 10.68 16.34 15.60
CA TYR A 87 11.38 16.77 16.81
C TYR A 87 11.25 18.28 16.95
N GLN A 88 11.07 18.77 18.18
CA GLN A 88 10.99 20.20 18.47
C GLN A 88 12.18 20.60 19.32
N LEU A 89 12.86 21.67 18.91
CA LEU A 89 13.90 22.34 19.68
C LEU A 89 13.36 23.68 20.17
N PRO A 90 13.06 23.80 21.47
CA PRO A 90 12.52 25.03 22.00
C PRO A 90 13.48 26.19 21.93
N VAL A 91 12.92 27.36 21.61
CA VAL A 91 13.57 28.65 21.81
C VAL A 91 13.17 29.17 23.19
N GLU A 92 14.00 30.03 23.80
CA GLU A 92 13.71 30.54 25.14
C GLU A 92 12.46 31.43 25.13
N HIS A 93 11.39 30.97 25.79
CA HIS A 93 10.11 31.66 25.90
C HIS A 93 9.89 32.18 27.31
N PRO A 94 9.67 33.50 27.51
CA PRO A 94 9.61 34.07 28.85
C PRO A 94 8.32 33.78 29.64
N ILE A 95 7.23 33.29 29.02
CA ILE A 95 5.89 33.31 29.66
C ILE A 95 5.05 32.02 29.49
N ALA A 96 5.27 31.17 28.47
CA ALA A 96 4.47 29.96 28.27
C ALA A 96 5.21 28.86 27.49
N SER A 97 4.71 27.61 27.56
CA SER A 97 5.12 26.56 26.62
C SER A 97 4.49 26.84 25.26
N ASP A 98 5.27 26.60 24.21
CA ASP A 98 4.94 26.94 22.84
C ASP A 98 4.42 25.71 22.10
N ASP A 99 3.22 25.30 22.51
CA ASP A 99 2.49 24.17 21.95
C ASP A 99 1.91 24.56 20.58
N TRP A 100 1.85 23.63 19.64
CA TRP A 100 1.36 23.89 18.28
C TRP A 100 0.52 22.73 17.73
N GLU A 101 -0.40 23.00 16.80
CA GLU A 101 -1.31 21.99 16.26
C GLU A 101 -0.94 21.62 14.81
N LEU A 102 -0.46 20.38 14.62
CA LEU A 102 -0.19 19.82 13.30
C LEU A 102 -1.48 19.30 12.68
N GLU A 103 -1.87 19.83 11.52
CA GLU A 103 -3.08 19.43 10.81
C GLU A 103 -2.84 18.19 9.95
N SER A 104 -1.82 18.23 9.09
CA SER A 104 -1.56 17.15 8.12
C SER A 104 -0.10 17.11 7.65
N LEU A 105 0.30 15.94 7.14
CA LEU A 105 1.54 15.73 6.38
C LEU A 105 1.23 14.97 5.09
N ILE A 106 1.82 15.41 3.99
CA ILE A 106 1.72 14.79 2.67
C ILE A 106 3.14 14.57 2.13
N LEU A 107 3.46 13.35 1.74
CA LEU A 107 4.75 13.03 1.13
C LEU A 107 4.59 13.01 -0.39
N THR A 108 5.55 13.56 -1.10
CA THR A 108 5.61 13.54 -2.57
C THR A 108 6.96 13.03 -3.02
N ALA A 109 6.99 11.92 -3.75
CA ALA A 109 8.20 11.28 -4.25
C ALA A 109 8.28 11.39 -5.78
N ASN A 110 9.46 11.77 -6.29
CA ASN A 110 9.76 12.03 -7.70
C ASN A 110 8.72 12.94 -8.40
N ARG A 111 7.96 13.74 -7.63
CA ARG A 111 6.83 14.58 -8.09
C ARG A 111 5.68 13.81 -8.76
N ILE A 112 5.69 12.48 -8.68
CA ILE A 112 4.73 11.61 -9.35
C ILE A 112 3.90 10.83 -8.33
N PHE A 113 4.54 10.43 -7.24
CA PHE A 113 3.93 9.60 -6.22
C PHE A 113 3.58 10.46 -5.01
N THR A 114 2.36 10.31 -4.50
CA THR A 114 1.88 11.01 -3.31
C THR A 114 1.42 10.00 -2.26
N ASN A 115 1.78 10.24 -1.00
CA ASN A 115 1.30 9.46 0.13
C ASN A 115 0.43 10.31 1.05
N THR A 116 -0.75 9.79 1.41
CA THR A 116 -1.75 10.48 2.24
C THR A 116 -1.97 9.88 3.63
N SER A 117 -1.05 9.03 4.12
CA SER A 117 -1.15 8.36 5.43
C SER A 117 -1.48 9.33 6.58
N PHE A 118 -1.04 10.58 6.48
CA PHE A 118 -1.17 11.58 7.54
C PHE A 118 -2.01 12.79 7.11
N LYS A 119 -3.01 12.59 6.24
CA LYS A 119 -3.90 13.67 5.78
C LYS A 119 -4.74 14.30 6.90
N LYS A 120 -4.91 13.63 8.04
CA LYS A 120 -5.70 14.10 9.20
C LYS A 120 -5.00 13.73 10.51
N ILE A 121 -4.03 14.53 10.95
CA ILE A 121 -3.36 14.39 12.24
C ILE A 121 -4.16 15.11 13.33
N HIS A 122 -4.40 16.42 13.16
CA HIS A 122 -5.08 17.31 14.13
C HIS A 122 -4.64 17.11 15.58
N GLN A 123 -3.33 17.18 15.83
CA GLN A 123 -2.74 16.91 17.14
C GLN A 123 -1.96 18.12 17.64
N TRP A 124 -2.21 18.48 18.90
CA TRP A 124 -1.36 19.42 19.65
C TRP A 124 -0.07 18.72 20.08
N LEU A 125 1.05 19.34 19.74
CA LEU A 125 2.40 18.86 19.98
C LEU A 125 3.12 19.87 20.86
N SER A 126 3.95 19.38 21.77
CA SER A 126 4.71 20.22 22.69
C SER A 126 6.02 19.58 23.08
N ASN A 127 7.02 20.40 23.38
CA ASN A 127 8.23 19.98 24.06
C ASN A 127 8.48 20.89 25.28
N HIS A 128 8.36 20.32 26.48
CA HIS A 128 8.58 21.04 27.74
C HIS A 128 10.04 21.00 28.23
N SER A 129 10.97 20.44 27.44
CA SER A 129 12.39 20.38 27.71
C SER A 129 13.15 21.47 26.96
N VAL A 130 14.26 21.96 27.51
CA VAL A 130 15.17 22.88 26.77
C VAL A 130 15.96 22.18 25.65
N ASN A 131 15.92 20.86 25.61
CA ASN A 131 16.64 20.05 24.63
C ASN A 131 15.71 19.58 23.52
N LEU A 132 16.28 19.29 22.35
CA LEU A 132 15.58 18.62 21.25
C LEU A 132 14.91 17.32 21.74
N GLN A 133 13.61 17.18 21.51
CA GLN A 133 12.84 15.96 21.83
C GLN A 133 11.97 15.53 20.66
N GLN A 134 11.72 14.22 20.55
CA GLN A 134 10.71 13.70 19.63
C GLN A 134 9.33 14.03 20.17
N ILE A 135 8.51 14.71 19.38
CA ILE A 135 7.17 15.14 19.77
C ILE A 135 6.08 14.37 19.03
N TRP A 136 6.42 13.78 17.88
CA TRP A 136 5.49 13.01 17.07
C TRP A 136 6.24 11.97 16.23
N ALA A 137 5.58 10.84 15.98
CA ALA A 137 6.02 9.86 15.01
C ALA A 137 4.81 9.19 14.37
N GLY A 138 4.94 8.85 13.09
CA GLY A 138 3.91 8.18 12.32
C GLY A 138 4.51 7.08 11.44
N GLN A 139 3.80 5.96 11.35
CA GLN A 139 4.10 4.91 10.40
C GLN A 139 3.43 5.25 9.06
N ILE A 140 4.23 5.25 7.99
CA ILE A 140 3.75 5.52 6.63
C ILE A 140 3.06 4.24 6.13
N SER A 141 1.79 4.36 5.80
CA SER A 141 1.04 3.31 5.11
C SER A 141 1.41 3.31 3.65
N TRP A 142 1.88 2.18 3.18
CA TRP A 142 2.31 1.96 1.82
C TRP A 142 1.16 1.91 0.83
N SER A 143 0.03 1.38 1.28
CA SER A 143 -1.21 1.34 0.50
C SER A 143 -1.77 2.73 0.17
N GLU A 144 -1.29 3.79 0.84
CA GLU A 144 -1.67 5.17 0.61
C GLU A 144 -0.81 5.88 -0.46
N TRP A 145 0.17 5.18 -1.06
CA TRP A 145 0.92 5.70 -2.20
C TRP A 145 0.09 5.61 -3.48
N VAL A 146 -0.13 6.75 -4.13
CA VAL A 146 -0.82 6.86 -5.43
C VAL A 146 0.00 7.69 -6.41
N ASN A 147 -0.09 7.36 -7.70
CA ASN A 147 0.52 8.17 -8.76
C ASN A 147 -0.39 9.35 -9.16
N THR A 148 0.05 10.16 -10.13
CA THR A 148 -0.72 11.31 -10.66
C THR A 148 -2.08 10.97 -11.24
N ASP A 149 -2.31 9.70 -11.62
CA ASP A 149 -3.59 9.19 -12.12
C ASP A 149 -4.46 8.62 -11.00
N TYR A 150 -4.09 8.85 -9.73
CA TYR A 150 -4.71 8.27 -8.53
C TYR A 150 -4.74 6.74 -8.51
N ARG A 151 -3.83 6.10 -9.25
CA ARG A 151 -3.67 4.65 -9.23
C ARG A 151 -2.63 4.28 -8.17
N PRO A 152 -2.85 3.20 -7.40
CA PRO A 152 -1.83 2.68 -6.51
C PRO A 152 -0.56 2.29 -7.27
N ILE A 153 0.58 2.44 -6.60
CA ILE A 153 1.91 2.25 -7.20
C ILE A 153 2.45 0.86 -6.84
N ASP A 154 3.14 0.24 -7.81
CA ASP A 154 3.94 -0.96 -7.59
C ASP A 154 5.23 -0.64 -6.86
N VAL A 155 5.10 -0.47 -5.56
CA VAL A 155 6.18 -0.08 -4.66
C VAL A 155 7.14 -1.21 -4.32
N ASN A 156 6.95 -2.42 -4.85
CA ASN A 156 7.65 -3.58 -4.30
C ASN A 156 8.68 -4.22 -5.22
N THR A 157 8.60 -4.12 -6.54
CA THR A 157 9.38 -4.96 -7.49
C THR A 157 9.26 -6.49 -7.26
N GLN A 158 8.78 -6.94 -6.09
CA GLN A 158 8.24 -8.24 -5.74
C GLN A 158 6.86 -8.40 -6.36
N THR A 159 6.80 -8.14 -7.66
CA THR A 159 5.81 -8.83 -8.46
C THR A 159 6.30 -10.25 -8.62
N TYR A 160 5.41 -11.21 -8.62
CA TYR A 160 5.75 -12.55 -9.06
C TYR A 160 6.18 -12.42 -10.51
N PRO A 161 7.48 -12.59 -10.84
CA PRO A 161 7.95 -12.38 -12.19
C PRO A 161 7.24 -13.40 -13.08
N VAL A 162 6.58 -12.89 -14.11
CA VAL A 162 5.92 -13.77 -15.08
C VAL A 162 7.02 -14.51 -15.85
N ARG A 163 6.99 -15.84 -15.89
CA ARG A 163 7.88 -16.62 -16.77
C ARG A 163 7.63 -16.17 -18.21
N TRP A 164 8.65 -15.56 -18.82
CA TRP A 164 8.63 -15.03 -20.18
C TRP A 164 8.12 -16.04 -21.22
N LEU A 165 8.53 -17.31 -21.12
CA LEU A 165 8.22 -18.34 -22.12
C LEU A 165 6.73 -18.71 -22.15
N PRO A 166 6.08 -19.09 -21.02
CA PRO A 166 4.63 -19.25 -20.94
C PRO A 166 3.83 -18.01 -21.38
N TRP A 167 4.26 -16.81 -20.97
CA TRP A 167 3.57 -15.56 -21.32
C TRP A 167 3.59 -15.26 -22.81
N ILE A 168 4.72 -15.48 -23.50
CA ILE A 168 4.77 -15.37 -24.97
C ILE A 168 3.87 -16.41 -25.62
N GLY A 169 3.74 -17.60 -25.04
CA GLY A 169 2.80 -18.62 -25.49
C GLY A 169 1.35 -18.14 -25.42
N ASP A 170 0.97 -17.47 -24.33
CA ASP A 170 -0.36 -16.88 -24.17
C ASP A 170 -0.61 -15.70 -25.12
N LEU A 171 0.39 -14.83 -25.33
CA LEU A 171 0.31 -13.75 -26.33
C LEU A 171 0.21 -14.28 -27.76
N ARG A 172 1.03 -15.27 -28.14
CA ARG A 172 0.99 -15.91 -29.48
C ARG A 172 -0.31 -16.66 -29.72
N SER A 173 -0.93 -17.18 -28.66
CA SER A 173 -2.25 -17.83 -28.73
C SER A 173 -3.42 -16.84 -28.59
N TRP A 174 -3.18 -15.52 -28.60
CA TRP A 174 -4.19 -14.46 -28.47
C TRP A 174 -5.03 -14.57 -27.19
N ARG A 175 -4.44 -15.10 -26.11
CA ARG A 175 -5.08 -15.24 -24.80
C ARG A 175 -4.70 -14.05 -23.93
N THR A 176 -5.22 -12.86 -24.25
CA THR A 176 -5.26 -11.76 -23.27
C THR A 176 -6.48 -11.97 -22.38
N TYR A 177 -6.23 -12.40 -21.14
CA TYR A 177 -7.32 -12.57 -20.18
C TYR A 177 -7.73 -11.18 -19.70
N ASP A 178 -8.95 -10.77 -20.05
CA ASP A 178 -9.57 -9.61 -19.43
C ASP A 178 -10.38 -10.13 -18.25
N PRO A 179 -9.95 -9.92 -16.99
CA PRO A 179 -10.65 -10.44 -15.82
C PRO A 179 -12.09 -9.91 -15.73
N SER A 180 -12.38 -8.74 -16.32
CA SER A 180 -13.74 -8.20 -16.38
C SER A 180 -14.68 -8.99 -17.29
N LYS A 181 -14.16 -9.88 -18.15
CA LYS A 181 -14.98 -10.76 -19.01
C LYS A 181 -15.27 -12.12 -18.38
N ILE A 182 -14.61 -12.45 -17.27
CA ILE A 182 -14.74 -13.74 -16.60
C ILE A 182 -15.87 -13.67 -15.58
N ASP A 183 -16.87 -14.54 -15.73
CA ASP A 183 -17.97 -14.63 -14.78
C ASP A 183 -17.48 -15.05 -13.40
N GLY A 184 -18.00 -14.37 -12.37
CA GLY A 184 -17.64 -14.63 -10.99
C GLY A 184 -16.30 -14.03 -10.53
N VAL A 185 -15.64 -13.20 -11.36
CA VAL A 185 -14.50 -12.41 -10.92
C VAL A 185 -14.97 -11.10 -10.30
N GLY A 186 -14.43 -10.77 -9.14
CA GLY A 186 -14.67 -9.52 -8.45
C GLY A 186 -13.38 -8.88 -7.96
N GLN A 187 -13.49 -7.63 -7.51
CA GLN A 187 -12.45 -6.90 -6.81
C GLN A 187 -12.92 -6.62 -5.38
N LEU A 188 -12.06 -6.86 -4.39
CA LEU A 188 -12.38 -6.53 -3.00
C LEU A 188 -12.49 -5.00 -2.84
N VAL A 189 -13.54 -4.56 -2.17
CA VAL A 189 -13.85 -3.14 -1.94
C VAL A 189 -13.81 -2.78 -0.46
N GLY A 190 -14.15 -3.71 0.44
CA GLY A 190 -14.07 -3.47 1.87
C GLY A 190 -15.10 -4.26 2.67
N MET A 191 -15.56 -3.68 3.78
CA MET A 191 -16.51 -4.30 4.71
C MET A 191 -17.82 -3.50 4.80
N ILE A 192 -18.96 -4.18 4.83
CA ILE A 192 -20.28 -3.60 5.14
C ILE A 192 -20.96 -4.51 6.17
N ASP A 193 -21.40 -3.94 7.30
CA ASP A 193 -22.06 -4.67 8.40
C ASP A 193 -21.31 -5.93 8.87
N GLY A 194 -19.97 -5.83 8.93
CA GLY A 194 -19.11 -6.96 9.32
C GLY A 194 -19.02 -8.07 8.29
N LYS A 195 -19.44 -7.83 7.04
CA LYS A 195 -19.31 -8.77 5.93
C LYS A 195 -18.37 -8.24 4.87
N LEU A 196 -17.57 -9.13 4.29
CA LEU A 196 -16.65 -8.79 3.22
C LEU A 196 -17.42 -8.51 1.93
N VAL A 197 -17.07 -7.40 1.28
CA VAL A 197 -17.74 -6.89 0.09
C VAL A 197 -16.75 -6.74 -1.05
N GLY A 198 -17.20 -7.16 -2.23
CA GLY A 198 -16.51 -6.92 -3.48
C GLY A 198 -17.43 -6.34 -4.55
N GLU A 199 -16.85 -5.92 -5.65
CA GLU A 199 -17.55 -5.50 -6.86
C GLU A 199 -17.24 -6.50 -7.97
N ARG A 200 -18.29 -7.08 -8.58
CA ARG A 200 -18.17 -7.93 -9.76
C ARG A 200 -17.62 -7.10 -10.93
N LEU A 201 -16.47 -7.50 -11.48
CA LEU A 201 -15.82 -6.73 -12.54
C LEU A 201 -16.66 -6.63 -13.82
N LYS A 202 -17.39 -7.69 -14.16
CA LYS A 202 -18.23 -7.75 -15.37
C LYS A 202 -19.49 -6.91 -15.28
N SER A 203 -20.22 -7.01 -14.17
CA SER A 203 -21.53 -6.38 -13.99
C SER A 203 -21.49 -5.07 -13.21
N ARG A 204 -20.36 -4.75 -12.57
CA ARG A 204 -20.22 -3.62 -11.63
C ARG A 204 -21.19 -3.68 -10.45
N GLN A 205 -21.71 -4.86 -10.15
CA GLN A 205 -22.60 -5.07 -9.02
C GLN A 205 -21.79 -5.38 -7.77
N THR A 206 -22.12 -4.69 -6.68
CA THR A 206 -21.63 -5.01 -5.35
C THR A 206 -22.16 -6.37 -4.91
N GLU A 207 -21.32 -7.16 -4.28
CA GLU A 207 -21.67 -8.46 -3.71
C GLU A 207 -21.08 -8.63 -2.31
N ILE A 208 -21.79 -9.38 -1.48
CA ILE A 208 -21.29 -9.87 -0.21
C ILE A 208 -20.63 -11.22 -0.48
N LEU A 209 -19.37 -11.36 -0.11
CA LEU A 209 -18.66 -12.62 -0.23
C LEU A 209 -19.16 -13.59 0.85
N ASN A 210 -19.43 -14.82 0.45
CA ASN A 210 -19.91 -15.86 1.35
C ASN A 210 -18.74 -16.54 2.06
N VAL A 211 -18.99 -16.96 3.31
CA VAL A 211 -18.09 -17.86 4.04
C VAL A 211 -17.83 -19.13 3.24
N ASN A 212 -16.62 -19.63 3.33
CA ASN A 212 -16.19 -20.80 2.59
C ASN A 212 -16.71 -22.09 3.23
N GLY A 213 -17.18 -23.03 2.40
CA GLY A 213 -17.41 -24.41 2.80
C GLY A 213 -16.09 -25.17 2.99
N SER A 214 -16.16 -26.47 3.26
CA SER A 214 -14.96 -27.31 3.44
C SER A 214 -14.12 -27.46 2.15
N HIS A 215 -14.75 -27.36 0.98
CA HIS A 215 -14.16 -27.64 -0.33
C HIS A 215 -14.18 -26.42 -1.27
N ASP A 216 -14.11 -25.22 -0.73
CA ASP A 216 -13.94 -24.02 -1.54
C ASP A 216 -12.98 -23.02 -0.88
N SER A 217 -12.43 -22.16 -1.72
CA SER A 217 -11.56 -21.03 -1.36
C SER A 217 -11.75 -19.92 -2.39
N TYR A 218 -11.32 -18.72 -2.08
CA TYR A 218 -11.21 -17.66 -3.08
C TYR A 218 -9.80 -17.65 -3.63
N THR A 219 -9.64 -17.87 -4.93
CA THR A 219 -8.38 -17.62 -5.64
C THR A 219 -8.25 -16.12 -5.85
N TRP A 220 -7.09 -15.54 -5.54
CA TRP A 220 -6.91 -14.10 -5.61
C TRP A 220 -5.54 -13.69 -6.12
N VAL A 221 -5.47 -12.48 -6.68
CA VAL A 221 -4.23 -11.78 -7.01
C VAL A 221 -4.28 -10.37 -6.46
N TYR A 222 -3.17 -9.92 -5.91
CA TYR A 222 -2.95 -8.53 -5.51
C TYR A 222 -2.17 -7.83 -6.63
N THR A 223 -2.82 -6.90 -7.32
CA THR A 223 -2.26 -6.28 -8.52
C THR A 223 -1.34 -5.10 -8.17
N PRO A 224 -0.44 -4.72 -9.09
CA PRO A 224 0.40 -3.52 -8.98
C PRO A 224 -0.41 -2.24 -8.74
N GLU A 225 -1.63 -2.18 -9.28
CA GLU A 225 -2.59 -1.09 -9.10
C GLU A 225 -3.37 -1.20 -7.78
N GLY A 226 -2.86 -1.94 -6.79
CA GLY A 226 -3.38 -1.96 -5.42
C GLY A 226 -4.77 -2.59 -5.27
N SER A 227 -5.19 -3.42 -6.23
CA SER A 227 -6.48 -4.11 -6.21
C SER A 227 -6.30 -5.59 -5.85
N ILE A 228 -7.15 -6.12 -4.97
CA ILE A 228 -7.23 -7.56 -4.75
C ILE A 228 -8.37 -8.09 -5.62
N ILE A 229 -8.02 -8.75 -6.72
CA ILE A 229 -8.97 -9.40 -7.63
C ILE A 229 -9.14 -10.84 -7.17
N TYR A 230 -10.37 -11.30 -7.04
CA TYR A 230 -10.70 -12.62 -6.55
C TYR A 230 -11.71 -13.36 -7.44
N LYS A 231 -11.75 -14.68 -7.28
CA LYS A 231 -12.85 -15.53 -7.72
C LYS A 231 -13.02 -16.70 -6.76
N LEU A 232 -14.28 -17.03 -6.45
CA LEU A 232 -14.59 -18.25 -5.70
C LEU A 232 -14.24 -19.47 -6.55
N TRP A 233 -13.47 -20.39 -5.97
CA TRP A 233 -13.13 -21.67 -6.56
C TRP A 233 -13.70 -22.81 -5.71
N LYS A 234 -14.55 -23.64 -6.33
CA LYS A 234 -15.04 -24.89 -5.74
C LYS A 234 -14.10 -26.03 -6.12
N HIS A 235 -13.41 -26.60 -5.13
CA HIS A 235 -12.33 -27.60 -5.33
C HIS A 235 -12.81 -28.88 -6.03
N GLU A 236 -14.11 -29.20 -5.90
CA GLU A 236 -14.76 -30.34 -6.56
C GLU A 236 -14.88 -30.16 -8.08
N ALA A 237 -14.96 -28.92 -8.56
CA ALA A 237 -15.09 -28.58 -9.97
C ALA A 237 -13.76 -28.05 -10.53
N ARG A 238 -12.86 -28.95 -10.92
CA ARG A 238 -11.55 -28.56 -11.50
C ARG A 238 -11.66 -27.61 -12.70
N ASN A 239 -12.78 -27.65 -13.44
CA ASN A 239 -13.03 -26.78 -14.59
C ASN A 239 -13.44 -25.34 -14.18
N ASP A 240 -13.82 -25.12 -12.92
CA ASP A 240 -14.18 -23.80 -12.38
C ASP A 240 -12.96 -23.05 -11.82
N TYR A 241 -11.81 -23.73 -11.73
CA TYR A 241 -10.56 -23.10 -11.35
C TYR A 241 -10.14 -22.08 -12.39
N ILE A 242 -10.02 -20.82 -11.98
CA ILE A 242 -9.40 -19.77 -12.77
C ILE A 242 -7.98 -19.60 -12.27
N ARG A 243 -7.02 -19.68 -13.18
CA ARG A 243 -5.61 -19.52 -12.85
C ARG A 243 -5.35 -18.10 -12.39
N HIS A 244 -4.39 -17.93 -11.49
CA HIS A 244 -3.89 -16.62 -11.09
C HIS A 244 -3.50 -15.76 -12.29
N SER A 245 -2.91 -16.37 -13.33
CA SER A 245 -2.49 -15.67 -14.53
C SER A 245 -3.66 -15.10 -15.33
N GLN A 246 -4.82 -15.77 -15.27
CA GLN A 246 -6.05 -15.28 -15.88
C GLN A 246 -6.69 -14.18 -15.03
N LEU A 247 -6.65 -14.31 -13.70
CA LEU A 247 -7.12 -13.28 -12.76
C LEU A 247 -6.29 -12.00 -12.86
N GLY A 248 -4.97 -12.12 -12.97
CA GLY A 248 -4.04 -10.99 -13.18
C GLY A 248 -3.98 -10.49 -14.62
N GLY A 249 -4.80 -11.03 -15.52
CA GLY A 249 -4.86 -10.62 -16.92
C GLY A 249 -3.56 -10.83 -17.71
N GLY A 250 -2.76 -11.81 -17.32
CA GLY A 250 -1.44 -12.09 -17.87
C GLY A 250 -0.36 -11.08 -17.45
N ARG A 251 -0.68 -10.15 -16.54
CA ARG A 251 0.24 -9.14 -16.02
C ARG A 251 0.98 -9.66 -14.78
N PRO A 252 2.14 -9.08 -14.46
CA PRO A 252 2.76 -9.25 -13.14
C PRO A 252 1.79 -8.85 -12.02
N VAL A 253 1.86 -9.55 -10.89
CA VAL A 253 1.04 -9.29 -9.69
C VAL A 253 1.95 -9.27 -8.47
N ILE A 254 1.64 -8.43 -7.48
CA ILE A 254 2.42 -8.30 -6.22
C ILE A 254 2.36 -9.61 -5.42
N CYS A 255 1.17 -10.20 -5.33
CA CYS A 255 0.97 -11.43 -4.57
C CYS A 255 -0.17 -12.24 -5.18
N ALA A 256 -0.12 -13.56 -5.03
CA ALA A 256 -1.15 -14.45 -5.53
C ALA A 256 -1.34 -15.60 -4.55
N GLY A 257 -2.57 -16.05 -4.39
CA GLY A 257 -2.86 -17.07 -3.41
C GLY A 257 -4.33 -17.46 -3.33
N GLU A 258 -4.64 -18.13 -2.24
CA GLU A 258 -6.01 -18.47 -1.88
C GLU A 258 -6.32 -17.90 -0.49
N PHE A 259 -7.54 -17.44 -0.27
CA PHE A 259 -8.02 -17.10 1.06
C PHE A 259 -9.32 -17.82 1.37
N ARG A 260 -9.56 -18.03 2.66
CA ARG A 260 -10.81 -18.58 3.17
C ARG A 260 -11.48 -17.60 4.11
N LEU A 261 -12.77 -17.44 3.93
CA LEU A 261 -13.67 -16.68 4.78
C LEU A 261 -14.34 -17.63 5.76
N ASP A 262 -14.39 -17.22 7.01
CA ASP A 262 -15.10 -17.94 8.07
C ASP A 262 -15.90 -16.94 8.93
N ASN A 263 -16.81 -17.45 9.74
CA ASN A 263 -17.52 -16.63 10.72
C ASN A 263 -16.64 -16.46 11.97
N ILE A 264 -16.09 -15.26 12.12
CA ILE A 264 -15.29 -14.87 13.28
C ILE A 264 -16.15 -13.92 14.11
N GLN A 265 -16.61 -14.35 15.28
CA GLN A 265 -17.44 -13.55 16.20
C GLN A 265 -18.70 -12.94 15.52
N ASP A 266 -19.48 -13.79 14.85
CA ASP A 266 -20.69 -13.40 14.10
C ASP A 266 -20.48 -12.41 12.94
N ARG A 267 -19.23 -12.25 12.48
CA ARG A 267 -18.84 -11.45 11.31
C ARG A 267 -18.11 -12.32 10.29
N SER A 268 -18.24 -12.01 9.01
CA SER A 268 -17.45 -12.70 7.98
C SER A 268 -16.04 -12.13 7.99
N GLY A 269 -15.07 -12.93 8.44
CA GLY A 269 -13.66 -12.55 8.50
C GLY A 269 -12.81 -13.45 7.60
N ILE A 270 -11.64 -12.95 7.20
CA ILE A 270 -10.65 -13.77 6.50
C ILE A 270 -9.95 -14.63 7.55
N ARG A 271 -10.20 -15.94 7.50
CA ARG A 271 -9.62 -16.92 8.42
C ARG A 271 -8.21 -17.28 8.02
N ASP A 272 -8.02 -17.65 6.76
CA ASP A 272 -6.72 -18.08 6.24
C ASP A 272 -6.38 -17.23 5.02
N VAL A 273 -5.19 -16.66 4.97
CA VAL A 273 -4.58 -16.18 3.72
C VAL A 273 -3.38 -17.06 3.44
N ILE A 274 -3.51 -17.85 2.39
CA ILE A 274 -2.48 -18.77 1.96
C ILE A 274 -1.81 -18.15 0.74
N GLY A 275 -0.56 -17.73 0.91
CA GLY A 275 0.35 -17.52 -0.20
C GLY A 275 0.63 -18.88 -0.82
N LEU A 276 -0.12 -19.24 -1.84
CA LEU A 276 0.10 -20.45 -2.63
C LEU A 276 -0.02 -20.04 -4.09
N VAL A 277 1.08 -20.08 -4.82
CA VAL A 277 0.99 -20.00 -6.28
C VAL A 277 0.52 -21.36 -6.78
N ASN A 278 -0.79 -21.61 -6.78
CA ASN A 278 -1.36 -22.76 -7.49
C ASN A 278 -1.48 -22.47 -9.00
N ASP A 279 -0.51 -21.78 -9.59
CA ASP A 279 -0.57 -21.43 -11.01
C ASP A 279 -0.09 -22.61 -11.86
N ALA A 280 -1.02 -23.45 -12.30
CA ALA A 280 -0.76 -24.60 -13.17
C ALA A 280 -0.09 -24.23 -14.51
N SER A 281 -0.05 -22.94 -14.88
CA SER A 281 0.73 -22.45 -16.04
C SER A 281 2.20 -22.20 -15.73
N GLY A 282 2.59 -22.14 -14.45
CA GLY A 282 3.95 -21.78 -14.04
C GLY A 282 4.32 -20.35 -14.41
N HIS A 283 3.35 -19.44 -14.54
CA HIS A 283 3.61 -18.04 -14.83
C HIS A 283 4.33 -17.37 -13.67
N TYR A 284 4.02 -17.69 -12.43
CA TYR A 284 4.50 -16.93 -11.28
C TYR A 284 5.59 -17.66 -10.50
N ILE A 285 6.60 -16.92 -10.01
CA ILE A 285 7.67 -17.46 -9.16
C ILE A 285 7.36 -17.19 -7.69
N PRO A 286 7.18 -18.24 -6.87
CA PRO A 286 7.03 -18.16 -5.41
C PRO A 286 8.10 -17.31 -4.71
N ASP A 287 7.71 -16.40 -3.81
CA ASP A 287 8.63 -15.53 -3.05
C ASP A 287 8.85 -15.96 -1.58
N GLY A 288 8.31 -17.11 -1.19
CA GLY A 288 8.39 -17.58 0.20
C GLY A 288 7.34 -16.98 1.13
N GLY A 289 6.31 -16.32 0.59
CA GLY A 289 5.27 -15.64 1.37
C GLY A 289 5.68 -14.24 1.81
N ALA A 290 6.81 -13.71 1.34
CA ALA A 290 7.29 -12.37 1.67
C ALA A 290 6.29 -11.28 1.27
N CYS A 291 5.51 -11.51 0.20
CA CYS A 291 4.47 -10.61 -0.26
C CYS A 291 3.25 -10.52 0.65
N LEU A 292 3.04 -11.49 1.56
CA LEU A 292 1.82 -11.57 2.37
C LEU A 292 1.63 -10.38 3.31
N LYS A 293 2.71 -9.78 3.80
CA LYS A 293 2.63 -8.56 4.63
C LYS A 293 1.95 -7.39 3.90
N TYR A 294 2.13 -7.28 2.58
CA TYR A 294 1.48 -6.21 1.79
C TYR A 294 0.01 -6.51 1.55
N VAL A 295 -0.33 -7.80 1.45
CA VAL A 295 -1.72 -8.23 1.40
C VAL A 295 -2.41 -7.93 2.72
N GLU A 296 -1.76 -8.22 3.86
CA GLU A 296 -2.26 -7.83 5.18
C GLU A 296 -2.53 -6.34 5.27
N GLU A 297 -1.56 -5.52 4.90
CA GLU A 297 -1.71 -4.07 4.95
C GLU A 297 -2.87 -3.59 4.06
N LYS A 298 -2.98 -4.14 2.83
CA LYS A 298 -4.10 -3.81 1.94
C LYS A 298 -5.44 -4.22 2.54
N LEU A 299 -5.54 -5.42 3.13
CA LEU A 299 -6.78 -5.88 3.77
C LEU A 299 -7.15 -4.98 4.95
N ARG A 300 -6.18 -4.61 5.81
CA ARG A 300 -6.40 -3.64 6.90
C ARG A 300 -6.86 -2.28 6.36
N GLY A 301 -6.27 -1.80 5.28
CA GLY A 301 -6.68 -0.56 4.59
C GLY A 301 -8.10 -0.62 4.01
N LEU A 302 -8.59 -1.81 3.65
CA LEU A 302 -9.98 -2.06 3.26
C LEU A 302 -10.95 -2.19 4.45
N GLY A 303 -10.46 -1.98 5.68
CA GLY A 303 -11.23 -2.11 6.91
C GLY A 303 -11.43 -3.55 7.38
N ILE A 304 -10.68 -4.51 6.83
CA ILE A 304 -10.77 -5.92 7.18
C ILE A 304 -9.85 -6.18 8.38
N ASN A 305 -10.42 -6.70 9.48
CA ASN A 305 -9.62 -7.10 10.63
C ASN A 305 -8.85 -8.40 10.30
N THR A 306 -7.52 -8.36 10.47
CA THR A 306 -6.62 -9.49 10.19
C THR A 306 -5.95 -10.08 11.44
N ASP A 307 -6.36 -9.67 12.65
CA ASP A 307 -5.75 -10.09 13.92
C ASP A 307 -5.95 -11.58 14.22
N HIS A 308 -6.98 -12.18 13.62
CA HIS A 308 -7.29 -13.61 13.69
C HIS A 308 -7.00 -14.34 12.37
N THR A 309 -6.42 -13.65 11.39
CA THR A 309 -6.07 -14.24 10.11
C THR A 309 -4.79 -15.06 10.25
N GLU A 310 -4.86 -16.31 9.86
CA GLU A 310 -3.69 -17.17 9.73
C GLU A 310 -2.99 -16.94 8.39
N TRP A 311 -1.76 -16.45 8.47
CA TRP A 311 -0.90 -16.20 7.32
C TRP A 311 -0.03 -17.42 7.07
N ARG A 312 -0.32 -18.15 6.00
CA ARG A 312 0.36 -19.40 5.68
C ARG A 312 1.05 -19.31 4.32
N TRP A 313 2.17 -20.00 4.23
CA TRP A 313 2.92 -20.19 2.99
C TRP A 313 3.18 -21.68 2.81
N HIS A 314 2.99 -22.21 1.60
CA HIS A 314 3.31 -23.61 1.28
C HIS A 314 4.32 -23.66 0.13
N ASN A 315 5.45 -24.33 0.39
CA ASN A 315 6.56 -24.47 -0.56
C ASN A 315 6.36 -25.59 -1.62
N SER A 316 5.21 -26.23 -1.68
CA SER A 316 5.06 -27.48 -2.44
C SER A 316 3.74 -27.57 -3.20
N PHE A 317 3.86 -27.73 -4.53
CA PHE A 317 2.87 -28.42 -5.35
C PHE A 317 2.91 -29.92 -5.00
N PRO A 318 1.77 -30.62 -4.86
CA PRO A 318 1.75 -32.07 -5.00
C PRO A 318 2.05 -32.51 -6.44
#